data_AF-A3IQM6-F1
#
_entry.id   AF-A3IQM6-F1
#
_cell.length_a   1.000
_cell.length_b   1.000
_cell.length_c   1.000
_cell.angle_alpha   90.00
_cell.angle_beta   90.00
_cell.angle_gamma   90.00
#
_symmetry.space_group_name_H-M   'P 1'
#
loop_
_entity.id
_entity.type
_entity.pdbx_description
1 polymer ?
#
loop_
_entity_poly.entity_id
_entity_poly.type
_entity_poly.pdbx_seq_one_letter_code
_entity_poly.pdbx_strand_id
1 'polypeptide(L)'
;MYTETDQEFATAYYHWFFLIQPFPFAETLINNNPDFFLTHCLQSWSKNKSPFTSEVMEEYLRCFRDPNTVHGTCEDYRASATIDLEHDRKDMDKKIECPLLVLWGSKGVIEKKYDVFNSWKKRAINVQGKAFNCGHFLPEECPEETYQYLHDFFSISTKR
;
A
#
# COMPACT_ATOMS: atom_id res chain seq x y z
N MET A 1 12.99 4.40 0.11
CA MET A 1 11.90 5.40 0.30
C MET A 1 12.43 6.68 0.93
N TYR A 2 12.67 6.73 2.25
CA TYR A 2 13.13 7.96 2.94
C TYR A 2 14.49 8.48 2.47
N THR A 3 15.39 7.60 2.05
CA THR A 3 16.76 7.93 1.60
C THR A 3 16.85 8.42 0.15
N GLU A 4 15.82 8.17 -0.67
CA GLU A 4 15.82 8.42 -2.13
C GLU A 4 14.63 9.31 -2.53
N THR A 5 14.20 10.19 -1.62
CA THR A 5 13.04 11.05 -1.84
C THR A 5 13.34 12.19 -2.81
N ASP A 6 12.43 12.44 -3.76
CA ASP A 6 12.41 13.61 -4.63
C ASP A 6 11.09 14.39 -4.50
N GLN A 7 10.97 15.53 -5.19
CA GLN A 7 9.77 16.38 -5.12
C GLN A 7 8.50 15.64 -5.55
N GLU A 8 8.55 14.86 -6.63
CA GLU A 8 7.39 14.15 -7.15
C GLU A 8 6.94 13.06 -6.17
N PHE A 9 7.88 12.32 -5.58
CA PHE A 9 7.61 11.32 -4.55
C PHE A 9 7.01 11.95 -3.30
N ALA A 10 7.62 13.02 -2.77
CA ALA A 10 7.11 13.72 -1.59
C ALA A 10 5.71 14.31 -1.81
N THR A 11 5.41 14.77 -3.04
CA THR A 11 4.08 15.30 -3.39
C THR A 11 3.04 14.18 -3.46
N ALA A 12 3.39 13.04 -4.06
CA ALA A 12 2.46 11.94 -4.27
C ALA A 12 2.27 11.04 -3.03
N TYR A 13 3.32 10.88 -2.22
CA TYR A 13 3.35 10.06 -1.00
C TYR A 13 3.51 10.90 0.27
N TYR A 14 3.00 12.13 0.29
CA TYR A 14 3.12 13.05 1.43
C TYR A 14 2.71 12.42 2.78
N HIS A 15 1.74 11.50 2.75
CA HIS A 15 1.22 10.80 3.93
C HIS A 15 2.31 9.98 4.66
N TRP A 16 3.32 9.46 3.95
CA TRP A 16 4.47 8.78 4.57
C TRP A 16 5.35 9.71 5.42
N PHE A 17 5.22 11.02 5.27
CA PHE A 17 5.93 12.03 6.08
C PHE A 17 5.01 12.74 7.08
N PHE A 18 3.74 12.90 6.73
CA PHE A 18 2.73 13.50 7.58
C PHE A 18 2.33 12.59 8.75
N LEU A 19 2.04 11.31 8.47
CA LEU A 19 1.53 10.38 9.48
C LEU A 19 2.58 9.98 10.53
N ILE A 20 3.87 10.18 10.22
CA ILE A 20 4.98 9.88 11.13
C ILE A 20 5.32 11.02 12.10
N GLN A 21 4.67 12.18 11.98
CA GLN A 21 4.91 13.28 12.92
C GLN A 21 4.56 12.87 14.35
N PRO A 22 5.26 13.39 15.40
CA PRO A 22 5.03 12.97 16.77
C PRO A 22 3.56 13.09 17.21
N PHE A 23 3.10 12.10 17.98
CA PHE A 23 1.76 12.12 18.58
C PHE A 23 1.55 13.38 19.43
N PRO A 24 0.37 14.02 19.40
CA PRO A 24 -0.84 13.66 18.65
C PRO A 24 -1.05 14.50 17.37
N PHE A 25 0.00 14.97 16.68
CA PHE A 25 -0.14 15.97 15.62
C PHE A 25 -1.02 15.49 14.46
N ALA A 26 -0.66 14.38 13.81
CA ALA A 26 -1.40 13.85 12.67
C ALA A 26 -2.82 13.42 13.07
N GLU A 27 -2.95 12.76 14.23
CA GLU A 27 -4.22 12.34 14.79
C GLU A 27 -5.17 13.50 15.00
N THR A 28 -4.67 14.62 15.57
CA THR A 28 -5.49 15.81 15.81
C THR A 28 -6.02 16.36 14.48
N LEU A 29 -5.17 16.47 13.46
CA LEU A 29 -5.57 17.03 12.17
C LEU A 29 -6.54 16.13 11.40
N ILE A 30 -6.32 14.81 11.42
CA ILE A 30 -7.21 13.85 10.75
C ILE A 30 -8.57 13.80 11.46
N ASN A 31 -8.60 13.71 12.79
CA ASN A 31 -9.85 13.60 13.56
C ASN A 31 -10.75 14.84 13.47
N ASN A 32 -10.24 15.98 12.99
CA ASN A 32 -11.10 17.14 12.69
C ASN A 32 -12.07 16.86 11.51
N ASN A 33 -11.67 16.02 10.55
CA ASN A 33 -12.54 15.57 9.47
C ASN A 33 -12.03 14.23 8.87
N PRO A 34 -12.26 13.10 9.56
CA PRO A 34 -11.72 11.80 9.15
C PRO A 34 -12.27 11.37 7.79
N ASP A 35 -13.54 11.68 7.51
CA ASP A 35 -14.21 11.35 6.26
C ASP A 35 -13.55 12.04 5.06
N PHE A 36 -13.26 13.34 5.20
CA PHE A 36 -12.58 14.09 4.15
C PHE A 36 -11.18 13.53 3.89
N PHE A 37 -10.41 13.28 4.95
CA PHE A 37 -9.05 12.77 4.81
C PHE A 37 -9.03 11.40 4.13
N LEU A 38 -9.87 10.46 4.58
CA LEU A 38 -9.93 9.12 4.00
C LEU A 38 -10.40 9.16 2.54
N THR A 39 -11.49 9.89 2.27
CA THR A 39 -12.03 10.03 0.91
C THR A 39 -10.99 10.62 -0.04
N HIS A 40 -10.26 11.65 0.41
CA HIS A 40 -9.17 12.24 -0.37
C HIS A 40 -8.06 11.23 -0.68
N CYS A 41 -7.62 10.43 0.30
CA CYS A 41 -6.59 9.42 0.09
C CYS A 41 -7.04 8.36 -0.93
N LEU A 42 -8.22 7.77 -0.74
CA LEU A 42 -8.78 6.75 -1.63
C LEU A 42 -8.95 7.27 -3.06
N GLN A 43 -9.44 8.50 -3.23
CA GLN A 43 -9.58 9.12 -4.55
C GLN A 43 -8.23 9.44 -5.21
N SER A 44 -7.24 9.87 -4.43
CA SER A 44 -5.91 10.22 -4.94
C SER A 44 -5.14 9.00 -5.47
N TRP A 45 -5.27 7.87 -4.77
CA TRP A 45 -4.55 6.63 -5.10
C TRP A 45 -5.25 5.79 -6.17
N SER A 46 -6.58 5.89 -6.25
CA SER A 46 -7.35 5.28 -7.35
C SER A 46 -7.01 5.93 -8.70
N LYS A 47 -7.13 5.14 -9.77
CA LYS A 47 -7.12 5.64 -11.16
C LYS A 47 -8.38 5.27 -11.93
N ASN A 48 -9.36 4.69 -11.23
CA ASN A 48 -10.75 4.57 -11.63
C ASN A 48 -11.59 5.67 -10.97
N LYS A 49 -12.60 6.19 -11.66
CA LYS A 49 -13.45 7.28 -11.15
C LYS A 49 -14.38 6.84 -10.01
N SER A 50 -14.69 5.56 -9.90
CA SER A 50 -15.60 5.04 -8.86
C SER A 50 -15.37 3.54 -8.59
N PRO A 51 -14.18 3.13 -8.08
CA PRO A 51 -13.93 1.71 -7.81
C PRO A 51 -14.66 1.22 -6.55
N PHE A 52 -15.05 2.14 -5.67
CA PHE A 52 -15.73 1.83 -4.42
C PHE A 52 -17.24 2.01 -4.56
N THR A 53 -18.01 1.02 -4.12
CA THR A 53 -19.46 1.19 -3.94
C THR A 53 -19.73 2.06 -2.72
N SER A 54 -20.92 2.67 -2.63
CA SER A 54 -21.29 3.48 -1.46
C SER A 54 -21.28 2.69 -0.16
N GLU A 55 -21.64 1.40 -0.20
CA GLU A 55 -21.61 0.50 0.96
C GLU A 55 -20.18 0.27 1.46
N VAL A 56 -19.25 -0.02 0.54
CA VAL A 56 -17.83 -0.21 0.85
C VAL A 56 -17.23 1.08 1.41
N MET A 57 -17.53 2.23 0.80
CA MET A 57 -17.08 3.53 1.31
C MET A 57 -17.59 3.80 2.72
N GLU A 58 -18.87 3.57 3.00
CA GLU A 58 -19.42 3.81 4.33
C GLU A 58 -18.79 2.90 5.39
N GLU A 59 -18.46 1.65 5.06
CA GLU A 59 -17.75 0.77 6.00
C GLU A 59 -16.32 1.24 6.31
N TYR A 60 -15.59 1.73 5.31
CA TYR A 60 -14.28 2.33 5.54
C TYR A 60 -14.39 3.58 6.43
N LEU A 61 -15.35 4.46 6.15
CA LEU A 61 -15.61 5.66 6.94
C LEU A 61 -16.04 5.32 8.36
N ARG A 62 -16.93 4.34 8.55
CA ARG A 62 -17.37 3.87 9.87
C ARG A 62 -16.19 3.46 10.74
N CYS A 63 -15.24 2.70 10.19
CA CYS A 63 -14.04 2.26 10.91
C CYS A 63 -13.08 3.43 11.18
N PHE A 64 -12.87 4.31 10.19
CA PHE A 64 -11.88 5.38 10.27
C PHE A 64 -12.34 6.59 11.10
N ARG A 65 -13.65 6.73 11.36
CA ARG A 65 -14.19 7.72 12.30
C ARG A 65 -13.84 7.42 13.76
N ASP A 66 -13.43 6.20 14.09
CA ASP A 66 -12.90 5.88 15.43
C ASP A 66 -11.50 6.50 15.60
N PRO A 67 -11.29 7.42 16.57
CA PRO A 67 -9.97 8.01 16.82
C PRO A 67 -8.88 6.98 17.15
N ASN A 68 -9.24 5.81 17.68
CA ASN A 68 -8.29 4.73 17.93
C ASN A 68 -7.80 4.09 16.62
N THR A 69 -8.66 4.01 15.60
CA THR A 69 -8.25 3.57 14.25
C THR A 69 -7.28 4.57 13.64
N VAL A 70 -7.54 5.87 13.78
CA VAL A 70 -6.63 6.93 13.30
C VAL A 70 -5.28 6.85 14.02
N HIS A 71 -5.28 6.69 15.34
CA HIS A 71 -4.06 6.52 16.11
C HIS A 71 -3.28 5.26 15.71
N GLY A 72 -3.96 4.12 15.60
CA GLY A 72 -3.35 2.86 15.15
C GLY A 72 -2.76 2.97 13.74
N THR A 73 -3.44 3.68 12.84
CA THR A 73 -2.92 3.98 11.50
C THR A 73 -1.66 4.85 11.58
N CYS A 74 -1.64 5.89 12.42
CA CYS A 74 -0.44 6.73 12.57
C CYS A 74 0.74 5.94 13.16
N GLU A 75 0.49 5.08 14.15
CA GLU A 75 1.52 4.20 14.73
C GLU A 75 2.08 3.20 13.72
N ASP A 76 1.27 2.65 12.81
CA ASP A 76 1.73 1.82 11.69
C ASP A 76 2.74 2.59 10.81
N TYR A 77 2.41 3.82 10.42
CA TYR A 77 3.35 4.66 9.66
C TYR A 77 4.61 4.99 10.46
N ARG A 78 4.50 5.29 11.76
CA ARG A 78 5.68 5.55 12.63
C ARG A 78 6.57 4.32 12.74
N ALA A 79 6.01 3.12 12.86
CA ALA A 79 6.75 1.87 12.85
C ALA A 79 7.51 1.66 11.54
N SER A 80 6.85 1.93 10.39
CA SER A 80 7.46 1.84 9.05
C SER A 80 8.66 2.78 8.85
N ALA A 81 8.70 3.88 9.60
CA ALA A 81 9.79 4.88 9.57
C ALA A 81 10.88 4.61 10.62
N THR A 82 10.67 3.65 11.52
CA THR A 82 11.55 3.41 12.68
C THR A 82 11.87 1.93 12.82
N ILE A 83 11.12 1.21 13.67
CA ILE A 83 11.45 -0.15 14.10
C ILE A 83 11.43 -1.16 12.93
N ASP A 84 10.57 -0.98 11.93
CA ASP A 84 10.52 -1.87 10.77
C ASP A 84 11.79 -1.76 9.93
N LEU A 85 12.37 -0.57 9.82
CA LEU A 85 13.67 -0.39 9.15
C LEU A 85 14.82 -1.03 9.94
N GLU A 86 14.73 -1.10 11.26
CA GLU A 86 15.69 -1.84 12.07
C GLU A 86 15.55 -3.35 11.86
N HIS A 87 14.32 -3.86 11.80
CA HIS A 87 14.04 -5.26 11.50
C HIS A 87 14.57 -5.63 10.12
N ASP A 88 14.21 -4.87 9.08
CA ASP A 88 14.67 -5.07 7.71
C ASP A 88 16.19 -5.09 7.61
N ARG A 89 16.91 -4.22 8.35
CA ARG A 89 18.38 -4.17 8.35
C ARG A 89 19.02 -5.38 9.01
N LYS A 90 18.36 -5.99 10.00
CA LYS A 90 18.88 -7.15 10.74
C LYS A 90 18.93 -8.42 9.89
N ASP A 91 18.05 -8.56 8.90
CA ASP A 91 17.99 -9.73 8.03
C ASP A 91 17.86 -9.38 6.54
N MET A 92 18.44 -8.22 6.16
CA MET A 92 18.46 -7.70 4.81
C MET A 92 19.05 -8.68 3.77
N ASP A 93 19.91 -9.60 4.22
CA ASP A 93 20.54 -10.67 3.45
C ASP A 93 19.66 -11.91 3.27
N LYS A 94 18.63 -12.09 4.09
CA LYS A 94 17.67 -13.19 3.95
C LYS A 94 16.67 -12.89 2.83
N LYS A 95 16.25 -13.95 2.15
CA LYS A 95 15.27 -13.89 1.06
C LYS A 95 14.05 -14.72 1.37
N ILE A 96 12.91 -14.28 0.86
CA ILE A 96 11.68 -15.07 0.83
C ILE A 96 11.93 -16.30 -0.05
N GLU A 97 11.80 -17.49 0.55
CA GLU A 97 12.09 -18.77 -0.09
C GLU A 97 10.90 -19.39 -0.84
N CYS A 98 9.68 -19.10 -0.39
CA CYS A 98 8.48 -19.57 -1.07
C CYS A 98 8.26 -18.82 -2.40
N PRO A 99 7.47 -19.37 -3.34
CA PRO A 99 7.00 -18.61 -4.49
C PRO A 99 6.33 -17.31 -4.03
N LEU A 100 6.66 -16.20 -4.69
CA LEU A 100 6.11 -14.87 -4.43
C LEU A 100 5.46 -14.33 -5.70
N LEU A 101 4.21 -13.91 -5.60
CA LEU A 101 3.51 -13.17 -6.65
C LEU A 101 3.43 -11.69 -6.26
N VAL A 102 3.87 -10.81 -7.14
CA VAL A 102 3.80 -9.35 -6.96
C VAL A 102 2.90 -8.75 -8.05
N LEU A 103 1.73 -8.25 -7.64
CA LEU A 103 0.81 -7.54 -8.52
C LEU A 103 0.78 -6.06 -8.15
N TRP A 104 0.79 -5.17 -9.14
CA TRP A 104 0.70 -3.73 -8.91
C TRP A 104 -0.02 -3.02 -10.05
N GLY A 105 -0.48 -1.79 -9.81
CA GLY A 105 -1.14 -0.97 -10.83
C GLY A 105 -0.16 -0.11 -11.62
N SER A 106 -0.17 -0.24 -12.94
CA SER A 106 0.70 0.51 -13.85
C SER A 106 0.36 2.00 -13.92
N LYS A 107 -0.82 2.41 -13.45
CA LYS A 107 -1.20 3.84 -13.38
C LYS A 107 -0.83 4.47 -12.02
N GLY A 108 -0.32 3.68 -11.08
CA GLY A 108 0.11 4.12 -9.76
C GLY A 108 1.47 4.83 -9.79
N VAL A 109 1.81 5.49 -8.68
CA VAL A 109 3.11 6.15 -8.51
C VAL A 109 4.25 5.12 -8.44
N ILE A 110 3.95 3.92 -7.93
CA ILE A 110 4.94 2.85 -7.77
C ILE A 110 5.57 2.42 -9.11
N GLU A 111 4.77 2.30 -10.18
CA GLU A 111 5.25 1.96 -11.53
C GLU A 111 6.18 3.04 -12.08
N LYS A 112 5.89 4.32 -11.78
CA LYS A 112 6.69 5.45 -12.29
C LYS A 112 8.03 5.58 -11.57
N LYS A 113 8.07 5.24 -10.28
CA LYS A 113 9.22 5.52 -9.41
C LYS A 113 10.13 4.31 -9.19
N TYR A 114 9.62 3.10 -9.36
CA TYR A 114 10.35 1.89 -9.05
C TYR A 114 10.24 0.86 -10.16
N ASP A 115 11.33 0.14 -10.39
CA ASP A 115 11.25 -1.16 -11.02
C ASP A 115 10.73 -2.16 -9.97
N VAL A 116 9.41 -2.31 -9.91
CA VAL A 116 8.72 -3.11 -8.89
C VAL A 116 9.22 -4.55 -8.89
N PHE A 117 9.28 -5.17 -10.07
CA PHE A 117 9.67 -6.57 -10.20
C PHE A 117 11.13 -6.79 -9.76
N ASN A 118 12.07 -5.96 -10.22
CA ASN A 118 13.47 -6.12 -9.83
C ASN A 118 13.72 -5.73 -8.38
N SER A 119 12.91 -4.85 -7.78
CA SER A 119 12.97 -4.56 -6.35
C SER A 119 12.67 -5.80 -5.51
N TRP A 120 11.65 -6.58 -5.88
CA TRP A 120 11.32 -7.82 -5.20
C TRP A 120 12.28 -8.97 -5.48
N LYS A 121 12.90 -9.04 -6.68
CA LYS A 121 13.98 -10.01 -6.95
C LYS A 121 15.20 -9.86 -6.05
N LYS A 122 15.43 -8.67 -5.50
CA LYS A 122 16.48 -8.47 -4.48
C LYS A 122 16.11 -9.15 -3.15
N ARG A 123 14.82 -9.38 -2.87
CA ARG A 123 14.27 -9.83 -1.58
C ARG A 123 13.69 -11.25 -1.58
N ALA A 124 13.56 -11.89 -2.74
CA ALA A 124 12.95 -13.21 -2.89
C ALA A 124 13.65 -14.03 -3.97
N ILE A 125 13.64 -15.37 -3.85
CA ILE A 125 14.33 -16.27 -4.80
C ILE A 125 13.44 -16.70 -5.98
N ASN A 126 12.12 -16.71 -5.81
CA ASN A 126 11.16 -17.11 -6.83
C ASN A 126 10.05 -16.07 -6.93
N VAL A 127 10.22 -15.12 -7.86
CA VAL A 127 9.30 -13.99 -8.04
C VAL A 127 8.60 -14.10 -9.38
N GLN A 128 7.28 -14.10 -9.33
CA GLN A 128 6.40 -13.81 -10.46
C GLN A 128 5.81 -12.43 -10.23
N GLY A 129 5.56 -11.68 -11.31
CA GLY A 129 4.94 -10.37 -11.14
C GLY A 129 4.30 -9.83 -12.40
N LYS A 130 3.31 -8.96 -12.20
CA LYS A 130 2.54 -8.36 -13.28
C LYS A 130 1.99 -6.99 -12.88
N ALA A 131 2.18 -6.02 -13.77
CA ALA A 131 1.45 -4.76 -13.72
C ALA A 131 0.06 -4.92 -14.36
N PHE A 132 -0.97 -4.41 -13.70
CA PHE A 132 -2.34 -4.29 -14.22
C PHE A 132 -2.66 -2.86 -14.61
N ASN A 133 -3.60 -2.68 -15.53
CA ASN A 133 -3.96 -1.36 -16.06
C ASN A 133 -4.88 -0.56 -15.11
N CYS A 134 -4.54 -0.47 -13.83
CA CYS A 134 -5.28 0.19 -12.76
C CYS A 134 -4.37 1.05 -11.85
N GLY A 135 -5.00 1.71 -10.87
CA GLY A 135 -4.34 2.42 -9.78
C GLY A 135 -3.93 1.49 -8.64
N HIS A 136 -4.03 1.99 -7.40
CA HIS A 136 -3.54 1.27 -6.22
C HIS A 136 -4.45 0.11 -5.79
N PHE A 137 -5.75 0.19 -6.01
CA PHE A 137 -6.73 -0.71 -5.41
C PHE A 137 -7.06 -1.86 -6.36
N LEU A 138 -6.09 -2.75 -6.62
CA LEU A 138 -6.23 -3.84 -7.60
C LEU A 138 -7.52 -4.66 -7.42
N PRO A 139 -7.89 -5.11 -6.19
CA PRO A 139 -9.11 -5.89 -5.99
C PRO A 139 -10.40 -5.14 -6.34
N GLU A 140 -10.40 -3.80 -6.32
CA GLU A 140 -11.59 -2.98 -6.61
C GLU A 140 -11.54 -2.39 -8.03
N GLU A 141 -10.36 -2.10 -8.55
CA GLU A 141 -10.17 -1.49 -9.88
C GLU A 141 -10.09 -2.52 -11.00
N CYS A 142 -9.55 -3.71 -10.74
CA CYS A 142 -9.42 -4.83 -11.68
C CYS A 142 -9.68 -6.18 -10.97
N PRO A 143 -10.89 -6.38 -10.39
CA PRO A 143 -11.22 -7.57 -9.58
C PRO A 143 -10.95 -8.87 -10.33
N GLU A 144 -11.34 -8.97 -11.61
CA GLU A 144 -11.30 -10.26 -12.31
C GLU A 144 -9.88 -10.67 -12.72
N GLU A 145 -9.06 -9.70 -13.14
CA GLU A 145 -7.64 -9.95 -13.39
C GLU A 145 -6.91 -10.29 -12.08
N THR A 146 -7.24 -9.58 -10.99
CA THR A 146 -6.68 -9.84 -9.66
C THR A 146 -7.04 -11.25 -9.17
N TYR A 147 -8.32 -11.62 -9.26
CA TYR A 147 -8.80 -12.95 -8.93
C TYR A 147 -8.10 -14.02 -9.76
N GLN A 148 -8.06 -13.87 -11.08
CA GLN A 148 -7.49 -14.89 -11.97
C GLN A 148 -6.01 -15.16 -11.67
N TYR A 149 -5.20 -14.11 -11.48
CA TYR A 149 -3.77 -14.27 -11.17
C TYR A 149 -3.54 -14.89 -9.80
N LEU A 150 -4.32 -14.51 -8.78
CA LEU A 150 -4.25 -15.13 -7.47
C LEU A 150 -4.67 -16.61 -7.54
N HIS A 151 -5.79 -16.89 -8.20
CA HIS A 151 -6.31 -18.24 -8.39
C HIS A 151 -5.26 -19.14 -9.07
N ASP A 152 -4.69 -18.70 -10.19
CA ASP A 152 -3.70 -19.50 -10.94
C ASP A 152 -2.43 -19.72 -10.12
N PHE A 153 -1.94 -18.69 -9.42
CA PHE A 153 -0.76 -18.79 -8.57
C PHE A 153 -0.94 -19.83 -7.45
N PHE A 154 -2.10 -19.84 -6.78
CA PHE A 154 -2.38 -20.81 -5.72
C PHE A 154 -2.77 -22.20 -6.24
N SER A 155 -3.36 -22.29 -7.44
CA SER A 155 -3.79 -23.56 -8.04
C SER A 155 -2.61 -24.45 -8.46
N ILE A 156 -1.46 -23.85 -8.79
CA ILE A 156 -0.27 -24.58 -9.25
C ILE A 156 0.42 -25.34 -8.09
N SER A 157 0.14 -25.00 -6.83
CA SER A 157 0.85 -25.55 -5.65
C SER A 157 0.22 -26.81 -5.02
N THR A 158 -0.80 -27.43 -5.62
CA THR A 158 -1.48 -28.62 -5.04
C THR A 158 -0.89 -29.98 -5.42
N LYS A 159 0.26 -30.03 -6.11
CA LYS A 159 1.06 -31.27 -6.21
C LYS A 159 2.14 -31.30 -5.12
N ARG A 160 1.75 -31.61 -3.89
CA ARG A 160 2.66 -32.17 -2.88
C ARG A 160 2.44 -33.67 -2.80
#